data_AF-A0A7X1CXK1-F1
#
_entry.id   AF-A0A7X1CXK1-F1
#
_cell.length_a   1.000
_cell.length_b   1.000
_cell.length_c   1.000
_cell.angle_alpha   90.00
_cell.angle_beta   90.00
_cell.angle_gamma   90.00
#
_symmetry.space_group_name_H-M   'P 1'
#
loop_
_entity.id
_entity.type
_entity.pdbx_description
1 polymer ?
#
loop_
_entity_poly.entity_id
_entity_poly.type
_entity_poly.pdbx_seq_one_letter_code
_entity_poly.pdbx_strand_id
1 'polypeptide(L)'
;MECLSRKEQLETLDRYFLSTTEAINMLQISRQNFYSLISRNKITRIKKDGAVLFFKDEILDRLSNQPMLRTKYRPFESREELESKLQITK
;
A
#
# COMPACT_ATOMS: atom_id res chain seq x y z
N MET A 1 24.81 -21.77 5.73
CA MET A 1 24.01 -20.56 5.46
C MET A 1 24.99 -19.45 5.19
N GLU A 2 24.95 -18.89 3.98
CA GLU A 2 25.74 -17.71 3.64
C GLU A 2 25.07 -16.49 4.29
N CYS A 3 25.81 -15.73 5.08
CA CYS A 3 25.30 -14.52 5.70
C CYS A 3 25.39 -13.38 4.68
N LEU A 4 24.24 -12.82 4.32
CA LEU A 4 24.16 -11.63 3.47
C LEU A 4 24.99 -10.48 4.09
N SER A 5 25.67 -9.70 3.24
CA SER A 5 26.27 -8.44 3.66
C SER A 5 25.19 -7.46 4.16
N ARG A 6 25.57 -6.50 4.99
CA ARG A 6 24.61 -5.47 5.48
C ARG A 6 23.90 -4.74 4.33
N LYS A 7 24.61 -4.52 3.23
CA LYS A 7 24.07 -3.88 2.03
C LYS A 7 22.97 -4.73 1.40
N GLU A 8 23.23 -6.03 1.18
CA GLU A 8 22.26 -6.95 0.60
C GLU A 8 21.05 -7.17 1.52
N GLN A 9 21.24 -7.14 2.84
CA GLN A 9 20.14 -7.19 3.81
C GLN A 9 19.21 -5.98 3.66
N LEU A 10 19.76 -4.78 3.52
CA LEU A 10 18.98 -3.55 3.29
C LEU A 10 18.31 -3.56 1.92
N GLU A 11 19.02 -3.95 0.86
CA GLU A 11 18.43 -4.08 -0.48
C GLU A 11 17.29 -5.10 -0.50
N THR A 12 17.41 -6.19 0.24
CA THR A 12 16.34 -7.18 0.42
C THR A 12 15.14 -6.56 1.15
N LEU A 13 15.40 -5.80 2.21
CA LEU A 13 14.35 -5.11 2.96
C LEU A 13 13.57 -4.14 2.06
N ASP A 14 14.26 -3.27 1.31
CA ASP A 14 13.67 -2.28 0.41
C ASP A 14 12.95 -2.90 -0.80
N ARG A 15 13.41 -4.09 -1.21
CA ARG A 15 12.82 -4.83 -2.33
C ARG A 15 11.47 -5.44 -1.95
N TYR A 16 11.35 -6.00 -0.76
CA TYR A 16 10.20 -6.83 -0.39
C TYR A 16 9.27 -6.21 0.65
N PHE A 17 9.73 -5.24 1.41
CA PHE A 17 8.97 -4.68 2.52
C PHE A 17 8.82 -3.17 2.41
N LEU A 18 7.75 -2.68 3.03
CA LEU A 18 7.46 -1.27 3.20
C LEU A 18 7.17 -0.98 4.66
N SER A 19 7.62 0.17 5.14
CA SER A 19 7.14 0.77 6.38
C SER A 19 5.70 1.25 6.25
N THR A 20 5.09 1.63 7.38
CA THR A 20 3.73 2.21 7.38
C THR A 20 3.62 3.46 6.51
N THR A 21 4.63 4.34 6.58
CA THR A 21 4.63 5.60 5.83
C THR A 21 4.76 5.34 4.34
N GLU A 22 5.66 4.44 3.93
CA GLU A 22 5.85 4.10 2.51
C GLU A 22 4.61 3.44 1.92
N ALA A 23 3.96 2.51 2.63
CA ALA A 23 2.74 1.86 2.17
C ALA A 23 1.57 2.86 2.00
N ILE A 24 1.41 3.80 2.94
CA ILE A 24 0.39 4.85 2.85
C ILE A 24 0.65 5.78 1.66
N ASN A 25 1.90 6.22 1.51
CA ASN A 25 2.29 7.12 0.41
C ASN A 25 2.12 6.43 -0.95
N MET A 26 2.45 5.14 -1.05
CA MET A 26 2.30 4.36 -2.29
C MET A 26 0.83 4.21 -2.69
N LEU A 27 -0.06 3.99 -1.72
CA LEU A 27 -1.50 3.84 -1.99
C LEU A 27 -2.23 5.18 -2.21
N GLN A 28 -1.62 6.30 -1.81
CA GLN A 28 -2.23 7.63 -1.86
C GLN A 28 -3.62 7.68 -1.18
N ILE A 29 -3.70 7.12 0.02
CA ILE A 29 -4.92 7.10 0.84
C ILE A 29 -4.67 7.69 2.22
N SER A 30 -5.72 8.11 2.90
CA SER A 30 -5.61 8.54 4.29
C SER A 30 -5.14 7.40 5.20
N ARG A 31 -4.44 7.76 6.28
CA ARG A 31 -4.03 6.84 7.35
C ARG A 31 -5.21 6.03 7.90
N GLN A 32 -6.37 6.67 8.08
CA GLN A 32 -7.59 6.01 8.55
C GLN A 32 -8.07 4.93 7.58
N ASN A 33 -8.08 5.23 6.28
CA ASN A 33 -8.44 4.24 5.25
C ASN A 33 -7.45 3.09 5.21
N PHE A 34 -6.16 3.36 5.35
CA PHE A 34 -5.13 2.32 5.42
C PHE A 34 -5.35 1.36 6.60
N TYR A 35 -5.61 1.88 7.80
CA TYR A 35 -5.92 1.04 8.96
C TYR A 35 -7.24 0.27 8.81
N SER A 36 -8.22 0.82 8.08
CA SER A 36 -9.45 0.11 7.72
C SER A 36 -9.18 -1.08 6.78
N LEU A 37 -8.19 -0.97 5.88
CA LEU A 37 -7.76 -2.11 5.05
C LEU A 37 -7.12 -3.21 5.91
N ILE A 38 -6.27 -2.83 6.86
CA ILE A 38 -5.63 -3.76 7.79
C ILE A 38 -6.67 -4.48 8.67
N SER A 39 -7.60 -3.74 9.28
CA SER A 39 -8.61 -4.33 10.16
C SER A 39 -9.54 -5.30 9.44
N ARG A 40 -9.71 -5.13 8.12
CA ARG A 40 -10.49 -6.01 7.24
C ARG A 40 -9.66 -7.12 6.60
N ASN A 41 -8.42 -7.32 7.03
CA ASN A 41 -7.47 -8.30 6.50
C ASN A 41 -7.29 -8.19 4.97
N LYS A 42 -7.32 -6.96 4.43
CA LYS A 42 -7.04 -6.68 3.00
C LYS A 42 -5.59 -6.32 2.74
N ILE A 43 -4.84 -6.01 3.80
CA ILE A 43 -3.41 -5.77 3.80
C ILE A 43 -2.84 -6.48 5.03
N THR A 44 -1.80 -7.29 4.83
CA THR A 44 -1.15 -8.05 5.89
C THR A 44 -0.17 -7.18 6.64
N ARG A 45 -0.40 -7.02 7.95
CA ARG A 45 0.50 -6.30 8.85
C ARG A 45 1.50 -7.27 9.46
N ILE A 46 2.79 -7.07 9.18
CA ILE A 46 3.88 -7.82 9.80
C ILE A 46 4.33 -7.05 11.04
N LYS A 47 4.34 -7.71 12.19
CA LYS A 47 4.91 -7.17 13.44
C LYS A 47 6.15 -7.98 13.79
N LYS A 48 7.29 -7.31 13.88
CA LYS A 48 8.55 -7.87 14.36
C LYS A 48 9.04 -7.02 15.52
N ASP A 49 8.67 -7.44 16.73
CA ASP A 49 8.82 -6.67 17.96
C ASP A 49 8.27 -5.24 17.80
N GLY A 50 9.15 -4.23 17.82
CA GLY A 50 8.80 -2.82 17.65
C GLY A 50 8.61 -2.36 16.20
N ALA A 51 9.01 -3.17 15.21
CA ALA A 51 8.92 -2.82 13.81
C ALA A 51 7.60 -3.29 13.17
N VAL A 52 7.02 -2.43 12.35
CA VAL A 52 5.82 -2.73 11.55
C VAL A 52 6.18 -2.63 10.08
N LEU A 53 6.00 -3.74 9.37
CA LEU A 53 6.29 -3.87 7.94
C LEU A 53 5.06 -4.38 7.19
N PHE A 54 5.07 -4.16 5.88
CA PHE A 54 4.06 -4.60 4.93
C PHE A 54 4.75 -5.21 3.71
N PHE A 55 4.15 -6.22 3.10
CA PHE A 55 4.68 -6.80 1.87
C PHE A 55 4.47 -5.83 0.70
N LYS A 56 5.54 -5.55 -0.06
CA LYS A 56 5.52 -4.56 -1.13
C LYS A 56 4.63 -4.98 -2.31
N ASP A 57 4.68 -6.25 -2.68
CA ASP A 57 3.84 -6.85 -3.73
C ASP A 57 2.35 -6.74 -3.41
N GLU A 58 1.94 -7.04 -2.16
CA GLU A 58 0.54 -6.89 -1.73
C GLU A 58 0.04 -5.44 -1.86
N ILE A 59 0.90 -4.46 -1.53
CA ILE A 59 0.58 -3.03 -1.69
C ILE A 59 0.49 -2.64 -3.17
N LEU A 60 1.38 -3.16 -4.02
CA LEU A 60 1.35 -2.92 -5.47
C LEU A 60 0.10 -3.53 -6.12
N ASP A 61 -0.27 -4.75 -5.74
CA ASP A 61 -1.49 -5.41 -6.19
C ASP A 61 -2.72 -4.61 -5.73
N ARG A 62 -2.70 -4.10 -4.51
CA ARG A 62 -3.79 -3.24 -4.03
C ARG A 62 -3.89 -1.96 -4.84
N LEU A 63 -2.75 -1.34 -5.19
CA LEU A 63 -2.67 -0.13 -6.01
C LEU A 63 -3.21 -0.37 -7.43
N SER A 64 -2.77 -1.45 -8.09
CA SER A 64 -3.21 -1.81 -9.45
C SER A 64 -4.70 -2.09 -9.52
N ASN A 65 -5.29 -2.63 -8.45
CA ASN A 65 -6.72 -2.91 -8.35
C ASN A 65 -7.58 -1.68 -7.99
N GLN A 66 -7.00 -0.54 -7.59
CA GLN A 66 -7.79 0.64 -7.18
C GLN A 66 -8.78 1.14 -8.26
N PRO A 67 -8.43 1.22 -9.56
CA PRO A 67 -9.35 1.69 -10.58
C PRO A 67 -10.59 0.80 -10.69
N MET A 68 -10.40 -0.52 -10.78
CA MET A 68 -11.49 -1.49 -10.84
C MET A 68 -12.41 -1.37 -9.62
N LEU A 69 -11.83 -1.22 -8.42
CA LEU A 69 -12.61 -1.11 -7.19
C LEU A 69 -13.38 0.20 -7.10
N ARG A 70 -12.83 1.30 -7.61
CA ARG A 70 -13.55 2.58 -7.72
C ARG A 70 -14.77 2.42 -8.61
N THR A 71 -14.63 1.83 -9.79
CA THR A 71 -15.78 1.55 -10.67
C THR A 71 -16.80 0.64 -9.99
N LYS A 72 -16.36 -0.42 -9.33
CA LYS A 72 -17.24 -1.37 -8.63
C LYS A 72 -18.06 -0.72 -7.52
N TYR A 73 -17.44 0.15 -6.71
CA TYR A 73 -18.08 0.74 -5.53
C TYR A 73 -18.65 2.15 -5.78
N ARG A 74 -18.36 2.78 -6.92
CA ARG A 74 -18.87 4.09 -7.35
C ARG A 74 -19.27 4.06 -8.83
N PRO A 75 -20.28 3.27 -9.21
CA PRO A 75 -20.64 3.08 -10.62
C PRO A 75 -21.27 4.32 -11.28
N PHE A 76 -21.67 5.32 -10.50
CA PHE A 76 -22.35 6.53 -10.98
C PHE A 76 -21.44 7.77 -11.05
N GLU A 77 -20.19 7.70 -10.57
CA GLU A 77 -19.24 8.80 -10.77
C GLU A 77 -18.65 8.71 -12.19
N SER A 78 -18.65 9.82 -12.92
CA SER A 78 -18.06 9.85 -14.27
C SER A 78 -16.55 9.63 -14.19
N ARG A 79 -15.94 9.13 -15.26
CA ARG A 79 -14.49 8.92 -15.34
C ARG A 79 -13.71 10.22 -15.10
N GLU A 80 -14.22 11.34 -15.60
CA GLU A 80 -13.66 12.68 -15.44
C GLU A 80 -13.76 13.19 -13.99
N GLU A 81 -14.84 12.85 -13.27
CA GLU A 81 -14.99 13.16 -11.84
C GLU A 81 -14.04 12.33 -10.97
N LEU A 82 -13.83 11.07 -11.33
CA LEU A 82 -12.88 10.17 -10.65
C LEU A 82 -11.43 10.64 -10.83
N GLU A 83 -11.05 11.04 -12.05
CA GLU A 83 -9.72 11.56 -12.38
C GLU A 83 -9.47 12.95 -11.76
N SER A 84 -10.48 13.82 -11.71
CA SER A 84 -10.37 15.15 -11.09
C SER A 84 -10.18 15.07 -9.57
N LYS A 85 -10.88 14.17 -8.87
CA LYS A 85 -10.68 13.96 -7.41
C LYS A 85 -9.30 13.42 -7.06
N LEU A 86 -8.66 12.68 -7.97
CA LEU A 86 -7.29 12.20 -7.80
C LEU A 86 -6.26 13.34 -7.91
N GLN A 87 -6.55 14.40 -8.66
CA GLN A 87 -5.66 15.55 -8.83
C GLN A 87 -5.84 16.64 -7.75
N ILE A 88 -7.02 16.74 -7.13
CA ILE A 88 -7.29 17.73 -6.06
C ILE A 88 -6.68 17.30 -4.71
N THR A 89 -6.18 16.07 -4.60
CA THR A 89 -5.40 15.61 -3.44
C THR A 89 -3.89 15.91 -3.59
N LYS A 90 -3.55 17.02 -4.26
CA LYS A 90 -2.17 17.53 -4.42
C LYS A 90 -1.94 18.76 -3.55
#